data_AF-A0A956X6Z1-F1
#
_entry.id   AF-A0A956X6Z1-F1
#
_cell.length_a   1.000
_cell.length_b   1.000
_cell.length_c   1.000
_cell.angle_alpha   90.00
_cell.angle_beta   90.00
_cell.angle_gamma   90.00
#
_symmetry.space_group_name_H-M   'P 1'
#
loop_
_entity.id
_entity.type
_entity.pdbx_description
1 polymer ?
#
loop_
_entity_poly.entity_id
_entity_poly.type
_entity_poly.pdbx_seq_one_letter_code
_entity_poly.pdbx_strand_id
1 'polypeptide(L)'
;MPTLLERTAKLWDKAQHSAAQLPAQIAIPHSQTDKSLGESFQPDRYYFQVRVNEMYLQYGREWFSTYLPMVMFVSEFTYNRQRESVPFVVGPELVEKNGTKLPDNSMIFSNTRVAGLHPYRGGRLTVTAVLYRSKRTDYIRNLLRVVENAATLLDFSTSLGVYTKIASVVLDGIEALFDVGDTDPIMGWRQEFDPDAGDNVLPGYFALINKPEADIDAQKLWVRDNKLFYGDAANSAQPYRAADYILFSLAQTAERGDVDMLPFQPLWDRVHKAAMEPSDAHWQSAKANMLSLFQTLDTSPDLTAVQARKLADDYKARMIDAHQRAIEFNSVDFAVRGEEKGGELDKSLDEAVSILDL
;
A
#
# COMPACT_ATOMS: atom_id res chain seq x y z
N MET A 1 41.60 24.14 -1.00
CA MET A 1 40.33 23.41 -0.98
C MET A 1 40.65 21.96 -1.25
N PRO A 2 40.17 20.99 -0.44
CA PRO A 2 40.42 19.58 -0.72
C PRO A 2 39.74 19.18 -2.02
N THR A 3 40.44 18.39 -2.82
CA THR A 3 39.97 17.86 -4.11
C THR A 3 38.86 16.84 -3.91
N LEU A 4 38.04 16.59 -4.94
CA LEU A 4 36.97 15.57 -4.90
C LEU A 4 37.49 14.19 -4.48
N LEU A 5 38.71 13.84 -4.89
CA LEU A 5 39.40 12.60 -4.53
C LEU A 5 39.79 12.52 -3.05
N GLU A 6 40.15 13.64 -2.42
CA GLU A 6 40.48 13.68 -0.98
C GLU A 6 39.23 13.60 -0.10
N ARG A 7 38.09 14.06 -0.61
CA ARG A 7 36.79 13.95 0.06
C ARG A 7 36.25 12.53 0.02
N THR A 8 36.36 11.86 -1.13
CA THR A 8 35.96 10.44 -1.28
C THR A 8 36.88 9.52 -0.48
N ALA A 9 38.19 9.77 -0.45
CA ALA A 9 39.13 8.99 0.35
C ALA A 9 38.84 9.10 1.86
N LYS A 10 38.53 10.30 2.38
CA LYS A 10 38.18 10.49 3.80
C LYS A 10 36.84 9.86 4.18
N LEU A 11 35.87 9.82 3.27
CA LEU A 11 34.60 9.13 3.48
C LEU A 11 34.79 7.61 3.50
N TRP A 12 35.64 7.09 2.62
CA TRP A 12 36.02 5.68 2.56
C TRP A 12 36.78 5.24 3.82
N ASP A 13 37.71 6.07 4.32
CA ASP A 13 38.44 5.83 5.56
C ASP A 13 37.52 5.85 6.80
N LYS A 14 36.49 6.71 6.79
CA LYS A 14 35.47 6.78 7.85
C LYS A 14 34.57 5.54 7.86
N ALA A 15 34.23 5.01 6.68
CA ALA A 15 33.48 3.78 6.52
C ALA A 15 34.31 2.53 6.87
N GLN A 16 35.63 2.57 6.69
CA GLN A 16 36.55 1.47 7.03
C GLN A 16 36.86 1.36 8.55
N HIS A 17 36.68 2.43 9.33
CA HIS A 17 37.12 2.47 10.74
C HIS A 17 36.03 2.80 11.77
N SER A 18 34.75 2.95 11.39
CA SER A 18 33.67 2.97 12.38
C SER A 18 33.38 1.55 12.84
N ALA A 19 33.35 1.29 14.15
CA ALA A 19 32.81 0.05 14.68
C ALA A 19 31.41 -0.17 14.07
N ALA A 20 31.20 -1.31 13.42
CA ALA A 20 29.91 -1.64 12.84
C ALA A 20 28.90 -1.83 13.98
N GLN A 21 28.17 -0.77 14.31
CA GLN A 21 27.01 -0.86 15.19
C GLN A 21 25.83 -1.34 14.35
N LEU A 22 25.40 -2.57 14.59
CA LEU A 22 24.20 -3.11 13.96
C LEU A 22 22.97 -2.51 14.66
N PRO A 23 21.99 -1.99 13.88
CA PRO A 23 20.74 -1.53 14.46
C PRO A 23 19.96 -2.70 15.07
N ALA A 24 19.23 -2.43 16.14
CA ALA A 24 18.34 -3.41 16.76
C ALA A 24 17.12 -3.61 15.86
N GLN A 25 16.87 -4.87 15.49
CA GLN A 25 15.64 -5.30 14.83
C GLN A 25 14.80 -6.05 15.84
N ILE A 26 13.63 -5.50 16.18
CA ILE A 26 12.77 -6.11 17.19
C ILE A 26 11.38 -6.31 16.61
N ALA A 27 10.96 -7.56 16.47
CA ALA A 27 9.55 -7.89 16.29
C ALA A 27 8.84 -7.67 17.63
N ILE A 28 7.81 -6.84 17.65
CA ILE A 28 7.07 -6.53 18.87
C ILE A 28 6.14 -7.70 19.20
N PRO A 29 6.30 -8.36 20.37
CA PRO A 29 5.38 -9.38 20.85
C PRO A 29 3.92 -8.96 20.76
N HIS A 30 3.04 -9.88 20.36
CA HIS A 30 1.61 -9.59 20.22
C HIS A 30 0.97 -9.11 21.54
N SER A 31 1.46 -9.61 22.68
CA SER A 31 1.05 -9.18 24.02
C SER A 31 1.44 -7.74 24.37
N GLN A 32 2.31 -7.11 23.59
CA GLN A 32 2.78 -5.74 23.76
C GLN A 32 2.13 -4.74 22.81
N THR A 33 0.97 -5.12 22.27
CA THR A 33 0.21 -4.30 21.33
C THR A 33 -1.21 -4.10 21.83
N ASP A 34 -1.81 -2.96 21.50
CA ASP A 34 -3.19 -2.61 21.82
C ASP A 34 -4.22 -3.20 20.83
N LYS A 35 -3.76 -3.95 19.83
CA LYS A 35 -4.59 -4.47 18.73
C LYS A 35 -4.39 -5.96 18.56
N SER A 36 -5.45 -6.65 18.18
CA SER A 36 -5.32 -7.99 17.61
C SER A 36 -4.71 -7.89 16.22
N LEU A 37 -3.59 -8.57 16.00
CA LEU A 37 -2.81 -8.45 14.77
C LEU A 37 -3.25 -9.42 13.65
N GLY A 38 -4.06 -10.43 13.99
CA GLY A 38 -4.50 -11.48 13.06
C GLY A 38 -3.77 -12.80 13.27
N GLU A 39 -3.91 -13.70 12.30
CA GLU A 39 -3.32 -15.03 12.31
C GLU A 39 -2.22 -15.16 11.25
N SER A 40 -1.54 -16.32 11.21
CA SER A 40 -0.53 -16.59 10.17
C SER A 40 -1.10 -16.42 8.76
N PHE A 41 -0.33 -15.80 7.87
CA PHE A 41 -0.75 -15.59 6.49
C PHE A 41 -0.90 -16.93 5.76
N GLN A 42 -2.15 -17.25 5.41
CA GLN A 42 -2.48 -18.40 4.57
C GLN A 42 -2.54 -17.98 3.10
N PRO A 43 -1.91 -18.73 2.18
CA PRO A 43 -1.98 -18.47 0.75
C PRO A 43 -3.43 -18.36 0.26
N ASP A 44 -3.70 -17.40 -0.63
CA ASP A 44 -4.98 -17.13 -1.28
C ASP A 44 -6.17 -16.84 -0.36
N ARG A 45 -5.92 -16.60 0.93
CA ARG A 45 -6.95 -16.26 1.92
C ARG A 45 -6.90 -14.81 2.38
N TYR A 46 -5.69 -14.27 2.52
CA TYR A 46 -5.48 -12.94 3.09
C TYR A 46 -4.72 -12.03 2.13
N TYR A 47 -4.98 -10.74 2.28
CA TYR A 47 -4.13 -9.68 1.75
C TYR A 47 -3.13 -9.29 2.82
N PHE A 48 -1.90 -9.06 2.40
CA PHE A 48 -0.90 -8.42 3.24
C PHE A 48 -0.73 -6.97 2.82
N GLN A 49 -0.27 -6.16 3.77
CA GLN A 49 0.07 -4.76 3.54
C GLN A 49 1.23 -4.38 4.45
N VAL A 50 2.25 -3.72 3.89
CA VAL A 50 3.30 -3.09 4.68
C VAL A 50 2.91 -1.64 4.95
N ARG A 51 3.01 -1.21 6.20
CA ARG A 51 2.73 0.17 6.61
C ARG A 51 3.89 0.74 7.42
N VAL A 52 4.30 1.96 7.11
CA VAL A 52 5.16 2.75 7.98
C VAL A 52 4.28 3.45 9.00
N ASN A 53 4.33 2.99 10.24
CA ASN A 53 3.48 3.48 11.32
C ASN A 53 4.03 4.76 11.92
N GLU A 54 5.34 4.82 12.15
CA GLU A 54 6.02 5.97 12.71
C GLU A 54 7.49 5.98 12.26
N MET A 55 8.01 7.17 11.99
CA MET A 55 9.44 7.40 11.81
C MET A 55 9.87 8.52 12.74
N TYR A 56 11.08 8.41 13.28
CA TYR A 56 11.61 9.41 14.18
C TYR A 56 13.11 9.57 14.01
N LEU A 57 13.55 10.82 14.00
CA LEU A 57 14.96 11.20 14.17
C LEU A 57 15.10 11.83 15.55
N GLN A 58 16.06 11.35 16.34
CA GLN A 58 16.39 11.92 17.65
C GLN A 58 16.81 13.38 17.53
N TYR A 59 17.49 13.72 16.44
CA TYR A 59 17.92 15.09 16.14
C TYR A 59 17.39 15.54 14.78
N GLY A 60 16.24 16.23 14.78
CA GLY A 60 15.68 16.87 13.58
C GLY A 60 16.42 18.15 13.12
N ARG A 61 17.40 18.60 13.91
CA ARG A 61 18.26 19.75 13.57
C ARG A 61 19.66 19.51 14.11
N GLU A 62 20.64 19.51 13.22
CA GLU A 62 22.05 19.58 13.58
C GLU A 62 22.61 20.87 12.97
N TRP A 63 23.12 21.77 13.82
CA TRP A 63 23.65 23.08 13.42
C TRP A 63 22.58 23.96 12.72
N PHE A 64 22.89 24.49 11.53
CA PHE A 64 21.99 25.33 10.71
C PHE A 64 21.10 24.52 9.76
N SER A 65 21.17 23.18 9.78
CA SER A 65 20.42 22.30 8.87
C SER A 65 19.29 21.58 9.60
N THR A 66 18.07 21.65 9.05
CA THR A 66 16.93 20.83 9.47
C THR A 66 16.93 19.55 8.64
N TYR A 67 16.77 18.41 9.32
CA TYR A 67 16.67 17.09 8.71
C TYR A 67 15.27 16.51 8.89
N LEU A 68 14.74 15.87 7.86
CA LEU A 68 13.48 15.15 7.90
C LEU A 68 13.72 13.65 7.71
N PRO A 69 12.99 12.78 8.44
CA PRO A 69 13.07 11.35 8.22
C PRO A 69 12.50 10.99 6.85
N MET A 70 13.19 10.11 6.16
CA MET A 70 12.73 9.50 4.92
C MET A 70 13.05 8.01 4.97
N VAL A 71 12.14 7.15 4.55
CA VAL A 71 12.38 5.71 4.46
C VAL A 71 12.06 5.19 3.08
N MET A 72 12.98 4.41 2.52
CA MET A 72 12.72 3.58 1.35
C MET A 72 12.32 2.19 1.83
N PHE A 73 11.16 1.73 1.39
CA PHE A 73 10.71 0.34 1.54
C PHE A 73 10.73 -0.35 0.18
N VAL A 74 11.15 -1.60 0.18
CA VAL A 74 11.01 -2.50 -0.97
C VAL A 74 10.37 -3.77 -0.48
N SER A 75 9.20 -4.11 -1.03
CA SER A 75 8.49 -5.36 -0.74
C SER A 75 8.62 -6.29 -1.92
N GLU A 76 9.14 -7.50 -1.72
CA GLU A 76 9.24 -8.52 -2.77
C GLU A 76 8.36 -9.72 -2.44
N PHE A 77 7.49 -10.07 -3.38
CA PHE A 77 6.48 -11.10 -3.16
C PHE A 77 6.02 -11.69 -4.49
N THR A 78 5.24 -12.77 -4.41
CA THR A 78 4.68 -13.40 -5.60
C THR A 78 3.40 -12.68 -6.02
N TYR A 79 3.38 -12.12 -7.23
CA TYR A 79 2.24 -11.47 -7.83
C TYR A 79 2.10 -11.91 -9.29
N ASN A 80 0.87 -12.21 -9.73
CA ASN A 80 0.61 -12.74 -11.07
C ASN A 80 1.54 -13.91 -11.48
N ARG A 81 1.82 -14.83 -10.54
CA ARG A 81 2.73 -15.99 -10.72
C ARG A 81 4.20 -15.64 -10.99
N GLN A 82 4.61 -14.40 -10.75
CA GLN A 82 5.98 -13.93 -10.88
C GLN A 82 6.45 -13.32 -9.55
N ARG A 83 7.77 -13.24 -9.34
CA ARG A 83 8.33 -12.47 -8.22
C ARG A 83 8.37 -11.01 -8.64
N GLU A 84 7.65 -10.19 -7.91
CA GLU A 84 7.60 -8.74 -8.10
C GLU A 84 8.30 -8.03 -6.95
N SER A 85 8.81 -6.84 -7.24
CA SER A 85 9.41 -5.93 -6.27
C SER A 85 8.71 -4.58 -6.35
N VAL A 86 8.16 -4.12 -5.22
CA VAL A 86 7.43 -2.85 -5.12
C VAL A 86 8.24 -1.91 -4.24
N PRO A 87 9.00 -0.97 -4.84
CA PRO A 87 9.66 0.09 -4.10
C PRO A 87 8.67 1.20 -3.74
N PHE A 88 8.86 1.80 -2.57
CA PHE A 88 8.05 2.92 -2.11
C PHE A 88 8.87 3.79 -1.15
N VAL A 89 8.70 5.11 -1.24
CA VAL A 89 9.35 6.04 -0.33
C VAL A 89 8.33 6.79 0.50
N VAL A 90 8.54 6.81 1.82
CA VAL A 90 7.78 7.66 2.75
C VAL A 90 8.69 8.78 3.21
N GLY A 91 8.27 10.02 2.94
CA GLY A 91 9.02 11.20 3.32
C GLY A 91 8.32 12.49 2.86
N PRO A 92 8.99 13.64 3.03
CA PRO A 92 8.51 14.99 2.70
C PRO A 92 7.77 15.08 1.35
N GLU A 93 8.29 14.39 0.35
CA GLU A 93 7.81 14.41 -1.03
C GLU A 93 6.35 13.98 -1.21
N LEU A 94 5.82 13.14 -0.32
CA LEU A 94 4.41 12.72 -0.37
C LEU A 94 3.45 13.92 -0.23
N VAL A 95 3.89 15.03 0.37
CA VAL A 95 3.09 16.25 0.55
C VAL A 95 3.50 17.36 -0.41
N GLU A 96 4.79 17.46 -0.71
CA GLU A 96 5.30 18.54 -1.57
C GLU A 96 4.95 18.36 -3.06
N LYS A 97 4.40 17.20 -3.46
CA LYS A 97 4.00 16.85 -4.84
C LYS A 97 3.07 17.88 -5.53
N ASN A 98 2.38 18.74 -4.78
CA ASN A 98 1.49 19.78 -5.30
C ASN A 98 1.95 21.22 -5.00
N GLY A 99 3.24 21.44 -4.71
CA GLY A 99 3.79 22.77 -4.41
C GLY A 99 3.52 23.28 -2.99
N THR A 100 2.96 22.44 -2.12
CA THR A 100 2.73 22.75 -0.70
C THR A 100 4.06 22.69 0.05
N LYS A 101 4.52 23.83 0.58
CA LYS A 101 5.69 23.85 1.46
C LYS A 101 5.34 23.26 2.81
N LEU A 102 6.16 22.31 3.27
CA LEU A 102 6.00 21.74 4.60
C LEU A 102 6.33 22.77 5.70
N PRO A 103 5.67 22.69 6.88
CA PRO A 103 6.05 23.47 8.04
C PRO A 103 7.49 23.18 8.44
N ASP A 104 8.20 24.19 8.93
CA ASP A 104 9.67 24.15 9.06
C ASP A 104 10.23 23.06 9.99
N ASN A 105 9.43 22.40 10.85
CA ASN A 105 9.88 21.38 11.81
C ASN A 105 8.81 20.35 12.25
N SER A 106 7.65 20.23 11.59
CA SER A 106 6.49 19.59 12.25
C SER A 106 5.68 18.62 11.38
N MET A 107 6.33 17.83 10.53
CA MET A 107 5.62 16.75 9.84
C MET A 107 5.88 15.38 10.47
N ILE A 108 4.81 14.76 10.94
CA ILE A 108 4.81 13.38 11.40
C ILE A 108 4.13 12.54 10.32
N PHE A 109 4.90 11.69 9.66
CA PHE A 109 4.34 10.65 8.79
C PHE A 109 3.89 9.50 9.67
N SER A 110 2.60 9.18 9.62
CA SER A 110 2.05 8.07 10.39
C SER A 110 1.14 7.20 9.54
N ASN A 111 1.23 5.90 9.78
CA ASN A 111 0.34 4.89 9.19
C ASN A 111 0.26 4.90 7.66
N THR A 112 1.37 5.25 7.00
CA THR A 112 1.48 5.34 5.54
C THR A 112 1.56 3.93 4.95
N ARG A 113 0.73 3.64 3.95
CA ARG A 113 0.77 2.37 3.21
C ARG A 113 1.90 2.44 2.18
N VAL A 114 2.85 1.51 2.24
CA VAL A 114 4.03 1.52 1.35
C VAL A 114 3.98 0.42 0.30
N ALA A 115 3.31 -0.69 0.60
CA ALA A 115 2.78 -1.60 -0.40
C ALA A 115 1.26 -1.50 -0.35
N GLY A 116 0.61 -1.54 -1.52
CA GLY A 116 -0.85 -1.62 -1.60
C GLY A 116 -1.37 -2.89 -0.89
N LEU A 117 -2.68 -3.13 -0.97
CA LEU A 117 -3.20 -4.43 -0.55
C LEU A 117 -2.86 -5.46 -1.63
N HIS A 118 -2.05 -6.45 -1.30
CA HIS A 118 -1.68 -7.51 -2.24
C HIS A 118 -2.13 -8.87 -1.69
N PRO A 119 -2.77 -9.72 -2.52
CA PRO A 119 -3.06 -11.09 -2.12
C PRO A 119 -1.77 -11.82 -1.76
N TYR A 120 -1.73 -12.46 -0.59
CA TYR A 120 -0.62 -13.33 -0.26
C TYR A 120 -0.79 -14.66 -1.00
N ARG A 121 0.08 -14.93 -1.99
CA ARG A 121 0.04 -16.16 -2.81
C ARG A 121 0.90 -17.29 -2.24
N GLY A 122 1.42 -17.13 -1.02
CA GLY A 122 2.45 -18.01 -0.47
C GLY A 122 3.85 -17.71 -1.02
N GLY A 123 4.78 -18.59 -0.66
CA GLY A 123 6.21 -18.42 -0.91
C GLY A 123 6.81 -17.28 -0.09
N ARG A 124 8.02 -16.86 -0.48
CA ARG A 124 8.83 -15.91 0.28
C ARG A 124 8.22 -14.50 0.29
N LEU A 125 8.17 -13.84 1.44
CA LEU A 125 7.94 -12.39 1.51
C LEU A 125 9.23 -11.72 1.94
N THR A 126 9.76 -10.79 1.15
CA THR A 126 10.94 -10.03 1.54
C THR A 126 10.57 -8.58 1.78
N VAL A 127 11.03 -8.03 2.90
CA VAL A 127 10.86 -6.61 3.22
C VAL A 127 12.25 -6.01 3.42
N THR A 128 12.56 -4.98 2.65
CA THR A 128 13.74 -4.14 2.85
C THR A 128 13.27 -2.76 3.30
N ALA A 129 13.90 -2.21 4.33
CA ALA A 129 13.63 -0.89 4.86
C ALA A 129 14.96 -0.15 5.06
N VAL A 130 15.08 1.06 4.54
CA VAL A 130 16.28 1.89 4.71
C VAL A 130 15.88 3.28 5.18
N LEU A 131 16.26 3.64 6.40
CA LEU A 131 16.07 4.99 6.94
C LEU A 131 17.17 5.90 6.45
N TYR A 132 16.77 7.08 6.00
CA TYR A 132 17.64 8.18 5.62
C TYR A 132 17.28 9.41 6.46
N ARG A 133 18.29 10.26 6.68
CA ARG A 133 18.08 11.67 6.98
C ARG A 133 18.24 12.45 5.68
N SER A 134 17.26 13.29 5.36
CA SER A 134 17.33 14.19 4.21
C SER A 134 17.39 15.64 4.69
N LYS A 135 18.20 16.49 4.04
CA LYS A 135 18.13 17.96 4.23
C LYS A 135 16.85 18.51 3.57
N ARG A 136 16.70 19.82 3.38
CA ARG A 136 15.47 20.45 2.80
C ARG A 136 15.64 20.98 1.35
N THR A 137 16.73 20.68 0.66
CA THR A 137 17.04 21.21 -0.68
C THR A 137 16.54 20.31 -1.84
N ASP A 138 15.49 20.76 -2.54
CA ASP A 138 15.00 20.35 -3.87
C ASP A 138 15.01 18.84 -4.25
N TYR A 139 14.20 18.02 -3.56
CA TYR A 139 14.15 16.55 -3.70
C TYR A 139 13.26 16.00 -4.83
N ILE A 140 12.24 16.75 -5.22
CA ILE A 140 11.07 16.24 -5.98
C ILE A 140 11.44 15.66 -7.36
N ARG A 141 12.55 16.09 -7.98
CA ARG A 141 12.88 15.71 -9.37
C ARG A 141 13.51 14.32 -9.53
N ASN A 142 14.22 13.81 -8.53
CA ASN A 142 15.02 12.58 -8.70
C ASN A 142 14.33 11.33 -8.15
N LEU A 143 13.45 11.48 -7.17
CA LEU A 143 12.71 10.36 -6.60
C LEU A 143 11.52 9.94 -7.48
N LEU A 144 10.91 10.90 -8.20
CA LEU A 144 9.99 10.61 -9.31
C LEU A 144 10.65 9.72 -10.36
N ARG A 145 11.94 9.95 -10.65
CA ARG A 145 12.74 9.11 -11.56
C ARG A 145 12.90 7.67 -11.07
N VAL A 146 12.99 7.43 -9.76
CA VAL A 146 13.06 6.06 -9.19
C VAL A 146 11.75 5.31 -9.38
N VAL A 147 10.63 5.99 -9.09
CA VAL A 147 9.29 5.43 -9.28
C VAL A 147 9.00 5.21 -10.78
N GLU A 148 9.39 6.15 -11.64
CA GLU A 148 9.27 6.04 -13.09
C GLU A 148 10.12 4.89 -13.65
N ASN A 149 11.37 4.74 -13.20
CA ASN A 149 12.26 3.66 -13.63
C ASN A 149 11.75 2.28 -13.17
N ALA A 150 11.26 2.18 -11.92
CA ALA A 150 10.62 0.96 -11.43
C ALA A 150 9.33 0.63 -12.20
N ALA A 151 8.54 1.64 -12.56
CA ALA A 151 7.34 1.46 -13.39
C ALA A 151 7.68 1.01 -14.83
N THR A 152 8.78 1.48 -15.43
CA THR A 152 9.26 0.98 -16.73
C THR A 152 9.84 -0.44 -16.68
N LEU A 153 10.29 -0.91 -15.52
CA LEU A 153 10.81 -2.27 -15.33
C LEU A 153 9.70 -3.33 -15.18
N LEU A 154 8.44 -2.90 -15.03
CA LEU A 154 7.26 -3.76 -15.09
C LEU A 154 6.92 -4.22 -16.53
N ASP A 155 7.72 -3.81 -17.53
CA ASP A 155 7.60 -4.34 -18.89
C ASP A 155 8.37 -5.68 -19.03
N PHE A 156 7.61 -6.72 -19.32
CA PHE A 156 7.99 -8.13 -19.15
C PHE A 156 9.03 -8.63 -20.17
N SER A 157 10.03 -9.38 -19.68
CA SER A 157 10.66 -10.46 -20.45
C SER A 157 11.30 -11.52 -19.54
N THR A 158 11.20 -12.77 -20.00
CA THR A 158 11.35 -14.05 -19.30
C THR A 158 12.80 -14.51 -19.06
N SER A 159 12.93 -15.31 -18.00
CA SER A 159 14.01 -16.26 -17.66
C SER A 159 15.30 -15.68 -17.05
N LEU A 160 15.70 -16.29 -15.93
CA LEU A 160 16.94 -16.11 -15.14
C LEU A 160 17.28 -14.69 -14.63
N GLY A 161 16.68 -13.63 -15.16
CA GLY A 161 16.93 -12.24 -14.78
C GLY A 161 16.07 -11.70 -13.63
N VAL A 162 15.30 -12.53 -12.94
CA VAL A 162 14.39 -12.05 -11.87
C VAL A 162 15.18 -11.58 -10.65
N TYR A 163 16.21 -12.32 -10.23
CA TYR A 163 17.07 -11.92 -9.11
C TYR A 163 17.94 -10.70 -9.44
N THR A 164 18.40 -10.56 -10.69
CA THR A 164 19.17 -9.38 -11.11
C THR A 164 18.30 -8.13 -11.28
N LYS A 165 17.02 -8.26 -11.70
CA LYS A 165 16.06 -7.14 -11.76
C LYS A 165 15.66 -6.63 -10.38
N ILE A 166 15.49 -7.52 -9.40
CA ILE A 166 15.21 -7.12 -8.01
C ILE A 166 16.41 -6.40 -7.41
N ALA A 167 17.61 -6.96 -7.61
CA ALA A 167 18.85 -6.34 -7.17
C ALA A 167 19.03 -4.95 -7.82
N SER A 168 18.73 -4.81 -9.12
CA SER A 168 18.81 -3.51 -9.81
C SER A 168 17.76 -2.53 -9.30
N VAL A 169 16.50 -2.90 -9.04
CA VAL A 169 15.52 -1.95 -8.46
C VAL A 169 15.96 -1.43 -7.09
N VAL A 170 16.50 -2.32 -6.25
CA VAL A 170 17.03 -1.92 -4.92
C VAL A 170 18.28 -1.06 -5.08
N LEU A 171 19.23 -1.46 -5.93
CA LEU A 171 20.46 -0.72 -6.19
C LEU A 171 20.20 0.64 -6.86
N ASP A 172 19.40 0.69 -7.92
CA ASP A 172 19.00 1.91 -8.63
C ASP A 172 18.24 2.86 -7.70
N GLY A 173 17.34 2.33 -6.85
CA GLY A 173 16.64 3.12 -5.84
C GLY A 173 17.59 3.70 -4.79
N ILE A 174 18.57 2.91 -4.35
CA ILE A 174 19.61 3.33 -3.43
C ILE A 174 20.56 4.36 -4.09
N GLU A 175 21.04 4.11 -5.30
CA GLU A 175 21.95 4.97 -6.06
C GLU A 175 21.30 6.31 -6.39
N ALA A 176 20.04 6.31 -6.83
CA ALA A 176 19.31 7.55 -7.10
C ALA A 176 19.08 8.40 -5.86
N LEU A 177 18.99 7.78 -4.67
CA LEU A 177 18.98 8.51 -3.39
C LEU A 177 20.38 9.02 -3.06
N PHE A 178 21.43 8.21 -3.20
CA PHE A 178 22.81 8.62 -2.91
C PHE A 178 23.33 9.75 -3.81
N ASP A 179 22.92 9.81 -5.07
CA ASP A 179 23.33 10.85 -6.04
C ASP A 179 22.74 12.23 -5.71
N VAL A 180 21.84 12.32 -4.71
CA VAL A 180 21.23 13.58 -4.21
C VAL A 180 22.20 14.38 -3.34
N GLY A 181 23.32 13.81 -2.89
CA GLY A 181 24.38 14.52 -2.13
C GLY A 181 23.99 15.08 -0.75
N ASP A 182 22.69 15.03 -0.40
CA ASP A 182 22.08 15.62 0.80
C ASP A 182 21.21 14.62 1.60
N THR A 183 21.25 13.33 1.24
CA THR A 183 20.61 12.24 1.98
C THR A 183 21.65 11.29 2.54
N ASP A 184 21.67 11.11 3.86
CA ASP A 184 22.57 10.16 4.50
C ASP A 184 21.78 8.93 4.97
N PRO A 185 22.19 7.71 4.61
CA PRO A 185 21.62 6.50 5.19
C PRO A 185 21.95 6.43 6.68
N ILE A 186 20.94 6.17 7.50
CA ILE A 186 21.10 5.98 8.95
C ILE A 186 21.19 4.49 9.26
N MET A 187 20.28 3.69 8.72
CA MET A 187 20.19 2.26 8.98
C MET A 187 19.43 1.55 7.87
N GLY A 188 19.82 0.32 7.58
CA GLY A 188 19.17 -0.54 6.61
C GLY A 188 18.84 -1.89 7.24
N TRP A 189 17.73 -2.46 6.82
CA TRP A 189 17.25 -3.76 7.26
C TRP A 189 16.63 -4.50 6.08
N ARG A 190 16.92 -5.80 5.98
CA ARG A 190 16.29 -6.71 5.02
C ARG A 190 15.95 -8.00 5.74
N GLN A 191 14.70 -8.44 5.62
CA GLN A 191 14.25 -9.71 6.13
C GLN A 191 13.50 -10.47 5.06
N GLU A 192 13.87 -11.72 4.91
CA GLU A 192 13.12 -12.70 4.14
C GLU A 192 12.31 -13.55 5.12
N PHE A 193 11.02 -13.65 4.90
CA PHE A 193 10.15 -14.61 5.55
C PHE A 193 9.92 -15.74 4.55
N ASP A 194 10.55 -16.88 4.78
CA ASP A 194 10.50 -18.03 3.86
C ASP A 194 9.77 -19.23 4.49
N PRO A 195 8.49 -19.46 4.12
CA PRO A 195 7.73 -20.62 4.58
C PRO A 195 8.41 -21.97 4.25
N ASP A 196 9.19 -22.04 3.16
CA ASP A 196 9.89 -23.27 2.77
C ASP A 196 11.12 -23.51 3.67
N ALA A 197 11.64 -22.46 4.32
CA ALA A 197 12.66 -22.56 5.36
C ALA A 197 12.07 -22.76 6.78
N GLY A 198 10.74 -22.81 6.90
CA GLY A 198 10.05 -22.96 8.18
C GLY A 198 9.67 -21.65 8.87
N ASP A 199 9.86 -20.50 8.22
CA ASP A 199 9.43 -19.22 8.76
C ASP A 199 7.92 -19.07 8.70
N ASN A 200 7.32 -18.52 9.76
CA ASN A 200 5.93 -18.11 9.73
C ASN A 200 5.83 -16.64 9.32
N VAL A 201 5.10 -16.36 8.24
CA VAL A 201 4.70 -14.99 7.91
C VAL A 201 3.54 -14.62 8.83
N LEU A 202 3.84 -13.81 9.85
CA LEU A 202 2.85 -13.35 10.83
C LEU A 202 2.61 -11.84 10.69
N PRO A 203 1.36 -11.37 10.80
CA PRO A 203 1.12 -9.95 10.94
C PRO A 203 1.66 -9.46 12.28
N GLY A 204 2.24 -8.27 12.29
CA GLY A 204 2.87 -7.73 13.49
C GLY A 204 3.60 -6.41 13.26
N TYR A 205 4.08 -5.83 14.35
CA TYR A 205 4.92 -4.64 14.32
C TYR A 205 6.39 -5.01 14.43
N PHE A 206 7.21 -4.22 13.77
CA PHE A 206 8.65 -4.34 13.76
C PHE A 206 9.26 -2.97 14.01
N ALA A 207 10.15 -2.88 15.00
CA ALA A 207 10.92 -1.70 15.30
C ALA A 207 12.36 -1.91 14.81
N LEU A 208 12.81 -1.04 13.91
CA LEU A 208 14.21 -0.90 13.58
C LEU A 208 14.73 0.32 14.33
N ILE A 209 15.69 0.13 15.24
CA ILE A 209 16.19 1.18 16.14
C ILE A 209 17.69 1.33 15.93
N ASN A 210 18.17 2.56 15.73
CA ASN A 210 19.59 2.87 15.56
C ASN A 210 20.37 2.82 16.89
N LYS A 211 20.36 1.64 17.52
CA LYS A 211 21.12 1.27 18.72
C LYS A 211 21.47 -0.23 18.65
N PRO A 212 22.56 -0.67 19.29
CA PRO A 212 22.84 -2.08 19.48
C PRO A 212 21.65 -2.80 20.15
N GLU A 213 21.35 -4.02 19.72
CA GLU A 213 20.27 -4.83 20.30
C GLU A 213 20.45 -5.05 21.81
N ALA A 214 21.69 -5.20 22.27
CA ALA A 214 22.02 -5.33 23.69
C ALA A 214 21.62 -4.12 24.55
N ASP A 215 21.42 -2.95 23.93
CA ASP A 215 21.04 -1.70 24.62
C ASP A 215 19.52 -1.51 24.70
N ILE A 216 18.73 -2.42 24.10
CA ILE A 216 17.28 -2.33 24.03
C ILE A 216 16.64 -3.57 24.66
N ASP A 217 15.88 -3.37 25.73
CA ASP A 217 15.05 -4.43 26.28
C ASP A 217 13.74 -4.55 25.48
N ALA A 218 13.66 -5.56 24.63
CA ALA A 218 12.47 -5.85 23.83
C ALA A 218 11.21 -6.05 24.71
N GLN A 219 11.35 -6.54 25.95
CA GLN A 219 10.21 -6.73 26.86
C GLN A 219 9.63 -5.41 27.39
N LYS A 220 10.32 -4.29 27.15
CA LYS A 220 9.86 -2.95 27.53
C LYS A 220 9.34 -2.15 26.36
N LEU A 221 9.42 -2.65 25.13
CA LEU A 221 8.83 -2.00 23.98
C LEU A 221 7.33 -2.29 23.91
N TRP A 222 6.54 -1.28 23.58
CA TRP A 222 5.10 -1.41 23.41
C TRP A 222 4.66 -0.65 22.16
N VAL A 223 3.62 -1.14 21.51
CA VAL A 223 2.94 -0.39 20.43
C VAL A 223 1.53 -0.05 20.87
N ARG A 224 1.21 1.24 20.84
CA ARG A 224 -0.14 1.77 21.10
C ARG A 224 -0.47 2.82 20.06
N ASP A 225 -1.68 2.79 19.52
CA ASP A 225 -2.13 3.70 18.47
C ASP A 225 -1.15 3.77 17.28
N ASN A 226 -0.50 2.64 16.97
CA ASN A 226 0.56 2.52 15.96
C ASN A 226 1.80 3.41 16.22
N LYS A 227 2.14 3.69 17.48
CA LYS A 227 3.35 4.42 17.88
C LYS A 227 4.22 3.58 18.81
N LEU A 228 5.52 3.82 18.79
CA LEU A 228 6.47 3.09 19.62
C LEU A 228 6.58 3.72 21.01
N PHE A 229 6.43 2.91 22.04
CA PHE A 229 6.57 3.27 23.45
C PHE A 229 7.62 2.39 24.14
N TYR A 230 8.17 2.88 25.25
CA TYR A 230 9.11 2.14 26.07
C TYR A 230 8.81 2.31 27.57
N GLY A 231 8.80 1.22 28.32
CA GLY A 231 8.60 1.19 29.76
C GLY A 231 8.23 -0.19 30.29
N ASP A 232 8.20 -0.34 31.62
CA ASP A 232 8.00 -1.63 32.28
C ASP A 232 6.57 -2.20 32.11
N ALA A 233 5.59 -1.35 31.78
CA ALA A 233 4.22 -1.77 31.57
C ALA A 233 3.52 -0.89 30.51
N ALA A 234 2.54 -1.46 29.80
CA ALA A 234 1.79 -0.78 28.75
C ALA A 234 1.25 0.59 29.16
N ASN A 235 0.71 0.71 30.38
CA ASN A 235 0.04 1.93 30.83
C ASN A 235 1.00 3.04 31.26
N SER A 236 2.20 2.70 31.72
CA SER A 236 3.22 3.66 32.17
C SER A 236 4.27 3.97 31.11
N ALA A 237 4.35 3.15 30.05
CA ALA A 237 5.29 3.34 28.95
C ALA A 237 5.12 4.72 28.29
N GLN A 238 6.25 5.34 27.97
CA GLN A 238 6.32 6.67 27.35
C GLN A 238 6.74 6.56 25.88
N PRO A 239 6.39 7.53 25.02
CA PRO A 239 6.80 7.50 23.63
C PRO A 239 8.32 7.32 23.52
N TYR A 240 8.76 6.37 22.69
CA TYR A 240 10.19 6.09 22.53
C TYR A 240 10.83 7.22 21.70
N ARG A 241 11.79 7.95 22.28
CA ARG A 241 12.43 9.11 21.64
C ARG A 241 13.96 9.12 21.84
N ALA A 242 14.52 7.98 22.23
CA ALA A 242 15.91 7.86 22.69
C ALA A 242 16.93 7.51 21.58
N ALA A 243 16.46 7.28 20.35
CA ALA A 243 17.26 6.96 19.17
C ALA A 243 16.45 7.23 17.90
N ASP A 244 17.11 7.25 16.74
CA ASP A 244 16.44 7.19 15.44
C ASP A 244 15.77 5.82 15.27
N TYR A 245 14.56 5.78 14.73
CA TYR A 245 13.87 4.51 14.49
C TYR A 245 12.83 4.57 13.37
N ILE A 246 12.48 3.39 12.88
CA ILE A 246 11.29 3.12 12.07
C ILE A 246 10.43 2.12 12.85
N LEU A 247 9.14 2.43 12.99
CA LEU A 247 8.11 1.47 13.33
C LEU A 247 7.30 1.18 12.07
N PHE A 248 7.25 -0.09 11.67
CA PHE A 248 6.41 -0.53 10.57
C PHE A 248 5.64 -1.80 10.94
N SER A 249 4.58 -2.08 10.19
CA SER A 249 3.71 -3.23 10.42
C SER A 249 3.49 -4.01 9.16
N LEU A 250 3.49 -5.34 9.28
CA LEU A 250 2.86 -6.22 8.32
C LEU A 250 1.40 -6.42 8.77
N ALA A 251 0.47 -5.81 8.05
CA ALA A 251 -0.96 -5.86 8.35
C ALA A 251 -1.65 -6.92 7.49
N GLN A 252 -2.68 -7.55 8.05
CA GLN A 252 -3.50 -8.56 7.39
C GLN A 252 -4.94 -8.05 7.23
N THR A 253 -5.57 -8.38 6.10
CA THR A 253 -7.03 -8.28 5.95
C THR A 253 -7.57 -9.43 5.11
N ALA A 254 -8.80 -9.88 5.39
CA ALA A 254 -9.47 -10.91 4.61
C ALA A 254 -10.00 -10.38 3.28
N GLU A 255 -10.44 -9.12 3.27
CA GLU A 255 -11.08 -8.49 2.13
C GLU A 255 -10.52 -7.08 1.90
N ARG A 256 -10.46 -6.69 0.63
CA ARG A 256 -10.21 -5.31 0.22
C ARG A 256 -11.53 -4.58 -0.01
N GLY A 257 -11.59 -3.30 0.36
CA GLY A 257 -12.80 -2.48 0.25
C GLY A 257 -12.85 -1.57 -0.97
N ASP A 258 -11.79 -1.53 -1.77
CA ASP A 258 -11.61 -0.70 -2.96
C ASP A 258 -11.90 -1.48 -4.26
N VAL A 259 -12.79 -2.48 -4.21
CA VAL A 259 -13.08 -3.37 -5.34
C VAL A 259 -13.60 -2.64 -6.58
N ASP A 260 -14.30 -1.52 -6.38
CA ASP A 260 -14.85 -0.71 -7.47
C ASP A 260 -13.77 0.07 -8.26
N MET A 261 -12.53 0.12 -7.74
CA MET A 261 -11.39 0.73 -8.43
C MET A 261 -10.59 -0.28 -9.27
N LEU A 262 -11.00 -1.56 -9.28
CA LEU A 262 -10.26 -2.61 -9.96
C LEU A 262 -10.56 -2.68 -11.47
N PRO A 263 -9.62 -3.18 -12.29
CA PRO A 263 -9.76 -3.18 -13.74
C PRO A 263 -10.97 -3.95 -14.29
N PHE A 264 -11.59 -4.83 -13.50
CA PHE A 264 -12.77 -5.58 -13.91
C PHE A 264 -14.08 -4.79 -13.78
N GLN A 265 -14.09 -3.63 -13.10
CA GLN A 265 -15.32 -2.88 -12.84
C GLN A 265 -16.11 -2.51 -14.10
N PRO A 266 -15.48 -2.06 -15.21
CA PRO A 266 -16.21 -1.80 -16.46
C PRO A 266 -16.94 -3.02 -17.03
N LEU A 267 -16.50 -4.25 -16.70
CA LEU A 267 -17.19 -5.47 -17.12
C LEU A 267 -18.43 -5.73 -16.26
N TRP A 268 -18.36 -5.44 -14.96
CA TRP A 268 -19.55 -5.43 -14.09
C TRP A 268 -20.59 -4.42 -14.57
N ASP A 269 -20.18 -3.21 -14.96
CA ASP A 269 -21.11 -2.20 -15.46
C ASP A 269 -21.89 -2.68 -16.70
N ARG A 270 -21.24 -3.45 -17.59
CA ARG A 270 -21.88 -4.08 -18.76
C ARG A 270 -22.88 -5.16 -18.36
N VAL A 271 -22.53 -6.01 -17.38
CA VAL A 271 -23.46 -7.03 -16.83
C VAL A 271 -24.70 -6.33 -16.28
N HIS A 272 -24.49 -5.33 -15.43
CA HIS A 272 -25.57 -4.61 -14.77
C HIS A 272 -26.47 -3.88 -15.78
N LYS A 273 -25.88 -3.17 -16.75
CA LYS A 273 -26.64 -2.48 -17.80
C LYS A 273 -27.49 -3.45 -18.63
N ALA A 274 -26.92 -4.59 -19.05
CA ALA A 274 -27.68 -5.58 -19.81
C ALA A 274 -28.79 -6.25 -18.98
N ALA A 275 -28.58 -6.44 -17.68
CA ALA A 275 -29.59 -7.02 -16.80
C ALA A 275 -30.79 -6.08 -16.59
N MET A 276 -30.57 -4.76 -16.57
CA MET A 276 -31.62 -3.76 -16.39
C MET A 276 -32.57 -3.59 -17.59
N GLU A 277 -32.31 -4.26 -18.72
CA GLU A 277 -33.17 -4.22 -19.89
C GLU A 277 -34.15 -5.42 -19.89
N PRO A 278 -35.46 -5.19 -19.87
CA PRO A 278 -36.48 -6.24 -19.70
C PRO A 278 -36.74 -7.01 -21.00
N SER A 279 -35.72 -7.69 -21.54
CA SER A 279 -35.84 -8.52 -22.74
C SER A 279 -34.93 -9.74 -22.71
N ASP A 280 -35.38 -10.83 -23.35
CA ASP A 280 -34.63 -12.09 -23.39
C ASP A 280 -33.24 -11.95 -24.02
N ALA A 281 -33.12 -11.14 -25.07
CA ALA A 281 -31.84 -10.91 -25.76
C ALA A 281 -30.81 -10.24 -24.82
N HIS A 282 -31.23 -9.22 -24.08
CA HIS A 282 -30.36 -8.54 -23.12
C HIS A 282 -30.05 -9.44 -21.91
N TRP A 283 -30.98 -10.29 -21.49
CA TRP A 283 -30.73 -11.27 -20.44
C TRP A 283 -29.66 -12.29 -20.83
N GLN A 284 -29.67 -12.77 -22.08
CA GLN A 284 -28.59 -13.64 -22.59
C GLN A 284 -27.25 -12.88 -22.65
N SER A 285 -27.26 -11.61 -23.04
CA SER A 285 -26.06 -10.76 -22.99
C SER A 285 -25.52 -10.58 -21.57
N ALA A 286 -26.39 -10.34 -20.59
CA ALA A 286 -26.03 -10.25 -19.18
C ALA A 286 -25.36 -11.53 -18.68
N LYS A 287 -25.93 -12.70 -18.99
CA LYS A 287 -25.33 -14.01 -18.66
C LYS A 287 -23.95 -14.21 -19.29
N ALA A 288 -23.80 -13.87 -20.57
CA ALA A 288 -22.52 -13.99 -21.27
C ALA A 288 -21.46 -13.08 -20.64
N ASN A 289 -21.81 -11.81 -20.40
CA ASN A 289 -20.92 -10.86 -19.72
C ASN A 289 -20.58 -11.31 -18.29
N MET A 290 -21.54 -11.90 -17.57
CA MET A 290 -21.35 -12.40 -16.20
C MET A 290 -20.39 -13.60 -16.18
N LEU A 291 -20.45 -14.47 -17.18
CA LEU A 291 -19.47 -15.56 -17.33
C LEU A 291 -18.06 -15.01 -17.56
N SER A 292 -17.92 -13.99 -18.42
CA SER A 292 -16.64 -13.31 -18.62
C SER A 292 -16.15 -12.62 -17.34
N LEU A 293 -17.05 -12.01 -16.57
CA LEU A 293 -16.72 -11.39 -15.28
C LEU A 293 -16.22 -12.44 -14.29
N PHE A 294 -16.91 -13.57 -14.16
CA PHE A 294 -16.50 -14.69 -13.33
C PHE A 294 -15.07 -15.16 -13.67
N GLN A 295 -14.77 -15.38 -14.95
CA GLN A 295 -13.44 -15.78 -15.40
C GLN A 295 -12.38 -14.71 -15.06
N THR A 296 -12.72 -13.43 -15.21
CA THR A 296 -11.83 -12.31 -14.90
C THR A 296 -11.55 -12.22 -13.39
N LEU A 297 -12.56 -12.42 -12.54
CA LEU A 297 -12.41 -12.43 -11.09
C LEU A 297 -11.55 -13.61 -10.62
N ASP A 298 -11.79 -14.81 -11.14
CA ASP A 298 -11.08 -16.04 -10.77
C ASP A 298 -9.58 -15.98 -11.14
N THR A 299 -9.26 -15.33 -12.26
CA THR A 299 -7.88 -15.16 -12.73
C THR A 299 -7.23 -13.85 -12.29
N SER A 300 -7.93 -13.04 -11.50
CA SER A 300 -7.44 -11.73 -11.08
C SER A 300 -6.21 -11.87 -10.18
N PRO A 301 -5.08 -11.21 -10.53
CA PRO A 301 -3.92 -11.18 -9.65
C PRO A 301 -4.17 -10.31 -8.40
N ASP A 302 -5.13 -9.39 -8.46
CA ASP A 302 -5.50 -8.40 -7.44
C ASP A 302 -6.45 -8.91 -6.35
N LEU A 303 -6.98 -10.12 -6.50
CA LEU A 303 -7.94 -10.72 -5.57
C LEU A 303 -7.40 -12.00 -4.94
N THR A 304 -7.76 -12.23 -3.67
CA THR A 304 -7.65 -13.56 -3.07
C THR A 304 -8.70 -14.49 -3.67
N ALA A 305 -8.43 -15.80 -3.71
CA ALA A 305 -9.39 -16.78 -4.23
C ALA A 305 -10.71 -16.75 -3.43
N VAL A 306 -10.63 -16.49 -2.13
CA VAL A 306 -11.80 -16.36 -1.25
C VAL A 306 -12.65 -15.16 -1.66
N GLN A 307 -12.05 -13.97 -1.83
CA GLN A 307 -12.81 -12.78 -2.19
C GLN A 307 -13.32 -12.82 -3.64
N ALA A 308 -12.55 -13.40 -4.56
CA ALA A 308 -12.98 -13.56 -5.96
C ALA A 308 -14.29 -14.38 -6.07
N ARG A 309 -14.38 -15.48 -5.33
CA ARG A 309 -15.61 -16.31 -5.28
C ARG A 309 -16.78 -15.54 -4.65
N LYS A 310 -16.53 -14.87 -3.51
CA LYS A 310 -17.55 -14.06 -2.85
C LYS A 310 -18.10 -12.97 -3.77
N LEU A 311 -17.22 -12.22 -4.45
CA LEU A 311 -17.63 -11.19 -5.41
C LEU A 311 -18.40 -11.75 -6.59
N ALA A 312 -18.01 -12.92 -7.11
CA ALA A 312 -18.75 -13.56 -8.18
C ALA A 312 -20.19 -13.92 -7.77
N ASP A 313 -20.36 -14.47 -6.58
CA ASP A 313 -21.69 -14.79 -6.03
C ASP A 313 -22.52 -13.53 -5.78
N ASP A 314 -21.90 -12.49 -5.20
CA ASP A 314 -22.54 -11.19 -4.94
C ASP A 314 -23.00 -10.53 -6.25
N TYR A 315 -22.15 -10.48 -7.28
CA TYR A 315 -22.49 -9.90 -8.58
C TYR A 315 -23.54 -10.72 -9.31
N LYS A 316 -23.51 -12.05 -9.22
CA LYS A 316 -24.56 -12.91 -9.77
C LYS A 316 -25.91 -12.59 -9.13
N ALA A 317 -25.96 -12.48 -7.80
CA ALA A 317 -27.19 -12.14 -7.09
C ALA A 317 -27.72 -10.77 -7.50
N ARG A 318 -26.84 -9.75 -7.57
CA ARG A 318 -27.19 -8.39 -8.01
C ARG A 318 -27.69 -8.35 -9.46
N MET A 319 -27.10 -9.15 -10.35
CA MET A 319 -27.54 -9.27 -11.74
C MET A 319 -28.97 -9.83 -11.83
N ILE A 320 -29.29 -10.89 -11.07
CA ILE A 320 -30.63 -11.50 -11.04
C ILE A 320 -31.66 -10.51 -10.48
N ASP A 321 -31.33 -9.85 -9.37
CA ASP A 321 -32.19 -8.83 -8.75
C ASP A 321 -32.46 -7.65 -9.70
N ALA A 322 -31.43 -7.14 -10.38
CA ALA A 322 -31.60 -6.04 -11.34
C ALA A 322 -32.54 -6.43 -12.50
N HIS A 323 -32.44 -7.65 -13.01
CA HIS A 323 -33.31 -8.14 -14.08
C HIS A 323 -34.77 -8.32 -13.63
N GLN A 324 -34.96 -8.90 -12.44
CA GLN A 324 -36.29 -9.05 -11.86
C GLN A 324 -36.97 -7.68 -11.67
N ARG A 325 -36.25 -6.70 -11.13
CA ARG A 325 -36.76 -5.33 -10.99
C ARG A 325 -37.07 -4.67 -12.33
N ALA A 326 -36.28 -4.92 -13.37
CA ALA A 326 -36.56 -4.41 -14.72
C ALA A 326 -37.86 -4.99 -15.31
N ILE A 327 -38.10 -6.30 -15.15
CA ILE A 327 -39.35 -6.96 -15.58
C ILE A 327 -40.54 -6.40 -14.79
N GLU A 328 -40.40 -6.25 -13.48
CA GLU A 328 -41.45 -5.68 -12.63
C GLU A 328 -41.78 -4.25 -13.06
N PHE A 329 -40.77 -3.40 -13.26
CA PHE A 329 -40.97 -2.02 -13.69
C PHE A 329 -41.63 -1.92 -15.07
N ASN A 330 -41.29 -2.80 -16.00
CA ASN A 330 -41.90 -2.85 -17.32
C ASN A 330 -43.33 -3.43 -17.31
N SER A 331 -43.68 -4.21 -16.29
CA SER A 331 -45.03 -4.77 -16.12
C SER A 331 -45.95 -3.89 -15.25
N VAL A 332 -45.41 -2.83 -14.62
CA VAL A 332 -46.20 -1.75 -14.04
C VAL A 332 -46.86 -0.99 -15.18
N ASP A 333 -48.14 -1.27 -15.39
CA ASP A 333 -49.00 -0.48 -16.22
C ASP A 333 -49.11 0.91 -15.58
N PHE A 334 -48.37 1.89 -16.12
CA PHE A 334 -48.62 3.30 -15.84
C PHE A 334 -49.94 3.65 -16.53
N ALA A 335 -51.04 3.13 -16.00
CA ALA A 335 -52.37 3.59 -16.33
C ALA A 335 -52.43 5.06 -15.94
N VAL A 336 -52.09 5.91 -16.90
CA VAL A 336 -52.57 7.29 -16.98
C VAL A 336 -54.06 7.18 -16.72
N ARG A 337 -54.49 7.60 -15.53
CA ARG A 337 -55.89 7.90 -15.24
C ARG A 337 -56.29 9.09 -16.11
N GLY A 338 -56.54 8.85 -17.40
CA GLY A 338 -57.62 9.51 -18.12
C GLY A 338 -58.86 8.65 -17.89
N GLU A 339 -59.96 9.12 -17.33
CA GLU A 339 -60.56 10.45 -17.44
C GLU A 339 -61.19 10.87 -16.10
N GLU A 340 -60.81 12.02 -15.55
CA GLU A 340 -61.74 13.14 -15.34
C GLU A 340 -60.99 14.39 -14.79
N LYS A 341 -61.06 15.46 -15.58
CA LYS A 341 -60.73 16.88 -15.33
C LYS A 341 -59.25 17.27 -15.40
N GLY A 342 -58.87 17.71 -16.60
CA GLY A 342 -57.61 18.37 -16.91
C GLY A 342 -57.42 19.73 -16.23
N GLY A 343 -56.15 20.18 -16.22
CA GLY A 343 -55.80 21.57 -15.94
C GLY A 343 -54.35 21.81 -15.52
N GLU A 344 -53.77 20.96 -14.66
CA GLU A 344 -52.48 21.29 -14.00
C GLU A 344 -51.38 20.23 -14.09
N LEU A 345 -51.71 18.94 -14.16
CA LEU A 345 -50.69 17.86 -14.13
C LEU A 345 -49.89 17.70 -15.43
N ASP A 346 -50.49 17.99 -16.59
CA ASP A 346 -49.79 17.93 -17.88
C ASP A 346 -48.70 19.01 -18.01
N LYS A 347 -48.88 20.18 -17.35
CA LYS A 347 -47.86 21.24 -17.37
C LYS A 347 -46.61 20.88 -16.58
N SER A 348 -46.75 20.14 -15.48
CA SER A 348 -45.62 19.68 -14.67
C SER A 348 -44.80 18.56 -15.32
N LEU A 349 -45.43 17.75 -16.19
CA LEU A 349 -44.75 16.69 -16.92
C LEU A 349 -43.98 17.24 -18.13
N ASP A 350 -44.55 18.20 -18.86
CA ASP A 350 -43.85 18.90 -19.94
C ASP A 350 -42.67 19.75 -19.43
N GLU A 351 -42.77 20.35 -18.24
CA GLU A 351 -41.63 21.05 -17.61
C GLU A 351 -40.50 20.08 -17.24
N ALA A 352 -40.81 18.91 -16.68
CA ALA A 352 -39.81 17.91 -16.28
C ALA A 352 -39.08 17.28 -17.48
N VAL A 353 -39.77 17.09 -18.60
CA VAL A 353 -39.16 16.59 -19.85
C VAL A 353 -38.29 17.67 -20.51
N SER A 354 -38.67 18.96 -20.45
CA SER A 354 -37.86 20.06 -20.99
C SER A 354 -36.52 20.28 -20.26
N ILE A 355 -36.42 19.85 -19.00
CA ILE A 355 -35.19 19.94 -18.19
C ILE A 355 -34.18 18.85 -18.57
N LEU A 356 -34.62 17.77 -19.23
CA LEU A 356 -33.77 16.65 -19.62
C LEU A 356 -33.19 16.76 -21.05
N ASP A 357 -33.55 17.83 -21.78
CA ASP A 357 -33.07 18.12 -23.15
C ASP A 357 -31.98 19.23 -23.19
N LEU A 358 -31.14 19.34 -22.15
CA LEU A 358 -29.92 20.18 -22.14
C LEU A 358 -28.62 19.37 -22.10
#